data_AF-M1IS62-F1
#
_entry.id   AF-M1IS62-F1
#
_cell.length_a   1.000
_cell.length_b   1.000
_cell.length_c   1.000
_cell.angle_alpha   90.00
_cell.angle_beta   90.00
_cell.angle_gamma   90.00
#
_symmetry.space_group_name_H-M   'P 1'
#
loop_
_entity.id
_entity.type
_entity.pdbx_description
1 polymer ?
#
loop_
_entity_poly.entity_id
_entity_poly.type
_entity_poly.pdbx_seq_one_letter_code
_entity_poly.pdbx_strand_id
1 'polypeptide(L)'
;MINLPLSLFGIPIKGVNNPILTAFIGFDAQVREGVDSPLLTDFKSLFKEATGFECKVLLDITGSPTPLSSTYIYLSELFFRKAIEKCELPLTEEEMWDTLKMIDDVLYNSPLIRALRTSMRMGSGILYRDGEDPIPVSLPEMSASLLFKYPIPNSPLFIDNSLIHLLGILPVEFAETKDLGLFNVENGLWNSLYKISIPSKDRWKLIWDLKYVTGIEVSFYFDNQQKS
;
A
#
# COMPACT_ATOMS: atom_id res chain seq x y z
N MET A 1 -13.25 11.65 -1.14
CA MET A 1 -12.07 11.05 -1.78
C MET A 1 -10.94 11.06 -0.77
N ILE A 2 -10.31 9.92 -0.56
CA ILE A 2 -9.17 9.76 0.36
C ILE A 2 -7.95 9.36 -0.48
N ASN A 3 -6.78 9.90 -0.14
CA ASN A 3 -5.53 9.51 -0.76
C ASN A 3 -4.86 8.45 0.10
N LEU A 4 -4.60 7.28 -0.49
CA LEU A 4 -4.03 6.15 0.22
C LEU A 4 -2.66 5.78 -0.36
N PRO A 5 -1.66 5.44 0.48
CA PRO A 5 -0.40 4.91 -0.01
C PRO A 5 -0.63 3.49 -0.55
N LEU A 6 -0.02 3.19 -1.70
CA LEU A 6 -0.21 1.94 -2.41
C LEU A 6 1.08 1.48 -3.08
N SER A 7 1.33 0.17 -3.11
CA SER A 7 2.44 -0.43 -3.85
C SER A 7 2.10 -0.46 -5.33
N LEU A 8 2.48 0.59 -6.05
CA LEU A 8 2.25 0.67 -7.48
C LEU A 8 3.10 -0.39 -8.19
N PHE A 9 4.39 -0.54 -7.90
CA PHE A 9 5.19 -1.66 -8.41
C PHE A 9 5.86 -2.41 -7.26
N GLY A 10 6.18 -3.68 -7.49
CA GLY A 10 6.83 -4.55 -6.52
C GLY A 10 6.06 -5.86 -6.34
N ILE A 11 6.38 -6.85 -7.18
CA ILE A 11 5.86 -8.22 -7.01
C ILE A 11 6.64 -8.91 -5.88
N PRO A 12 5.97 -9.48 -4.86
CA PRO A 12 6.64 -10.22 -3.81
C PRO A 12 7.28 -11.47 -4.39
N ILE A 13 8.55 -11.73 -4.06
CA ILE A 13 9.18 -13.03 -4.28
C ILE A 13 9.86 -13.44 -2.98
N LYS A 14 9.53 -14.64 -2.49
CA LYS A 14 10.10 -15.14 -1.22
C LYS A 14 11.62 -15.25 -1.33
N GLY A 15 12.33 -14.60 -0.40
CA GLY A 15 13.79 -14.62 -0.32
C GLY A 15 14.49 -13.65 -1.27
N VAL A 16 13.75 -12.81 -2.00
CA VAL A 16 14.32 -11.78 -2.89
C VAL A 16 13.92 -10.41 -2.38
N ASN A 17 14.91 -9.55 -2.17
CA ASN A 17 14.72 -8.18 -1.71
C ASN A 17 14.62 -7.23 -2.91
N ASN A 18 13.50 -7.27 -3.62
CA ASN A 18 13.25 -6.38 -4.75
C ASN A 18 12.66 -5.03 -4.29
N PRO A 19 12.94 -3.94 -5.01
CA PRO A 19 12.36 -2.64 -4.74
C PRO A 19 10.84 -2.62 -4.92
N ILE A 20 10.19 -1.78 -4.12
CA ILE A 20 8.76 -1.49 -4.13
C ILE A 20 8.61 0.00 -4.44
N LEU A 21 7.85 0.34 -5.47
CA LEU A 21 7.46 1.71 -5.75
C LEU A 21 6.11 1.98 -5.10
N THR A 22 6.06 2.91 -4.17
CA THR A 22 4.79 3.38 -3.59
C THR A 22 4.30 4.65 -4.28
N ALA A 23 2.98 4.83 -4.31
CA ALA A 23 2.32 6.03 -4.77
C ALA A 23 1.14 6.36 -3.84
N PHE A 24 0.83 7.66 -3.72
CA PHE A 24 -0.46 8.08 -3.16
C PHE A 24 -1.50 8.11 -4.26
N ILE A 25 -2.58 7.38 -4.09
CA ILE A 25 -3.65 7.25 -5.08
C ILE A 25 -4.98 7.62 -4.42
N GLY A 26 -5.76 8.47 -5.10
CA GLY A 26 -7.09 8.87 -4.68
C GLY A 26 -8.12 7.77 -4.91
N PHE A 27 -8.90 7.45 -3.88
CA PHE A 27 -10.05 6.55 -3.97
C PHE A 27 -11.31 7.30 -3.59
N ASP A 28 -12.42 7.02 -4.29
CA ASP A 28 -13.75 7.54 -3.91
C ASP A 28 -14.32 6.79 -2.70
N ALA A 29 -13.64 6.97 -1.59
CA ALA A 29 -13.96 6.46 -0.28
C ALA A 29 -13.82 7.58 0.76
N GLN A 30 -14.35 7.34 1.96
CA GLN A 30 -14.40 8.29 3.06
C GLN A 30 -14.23 7.58 4.39
N VAL A 31 -13.61 8.27 5.35
CA VAL A 31 -13.55 7.79 6.73
C VAL A 31 -14.92 7.94 7.38
N ARG A 32 -15.39 6.87 8.02
CA ARG A 32 -16.59 6.85 8.83
C ARG A 32 -16.20 6.70 10.30
N GLU A 33 -16.50 7.72 11.10
CA GLU A 33 -16.35 7.63 12.56
C GLU A 33 -17.54 6.88 13.18
N GLY A 34 -17.31 6.29 14.37
CA GLY A 34 -18.36 5.61 15.14
C GLY A 34 -18.63 4.16 14.72
N VAL A 35 -17.91 3.64 13.73
CA VAL A 35 -17.96 2.24 13.29
C VAL A 35 -16.60 1.60 13.54
N ASP A 36 -16.58 0.40 14.09
CA ASP A 36 -15.32 -0.31 14.31
C ASP A 36 -14.91 -1.11 13.08
N SER A 37 -13.73 -0.80 12.51
CA SER A 37 -13.17 -1.59 11.42
C SER A 37 -12.59 -2.91 11.96
N PRO A 38 -13.02 -4.07 11.44
CA PRO A 38 -12.45 -5.36 11.82
C PRO A 38 -10.94 -5.43 11.55
N LEU A 39 -10.44 -4.68 10.57
CA LEU A 39 -9.02 -4.61 10.20
C LEU A 39 -8.12 -4.05 11.31
N LEU A 40 -8.68 -3.28 12.24
CA LEU A 40 -7.93 -2.71 13.36
C LEU A 40 -8.02 -3.53 14.64
N THR A 41 -8.73 -4.67 14.66
CA THR A 41 -8.96 -5.44 15.90
C THR A 41 -7.65 -5.84 16.56
N ASP A 42 -6.77 -6.52 15.82
CA ASP A 42 -5.48 -6.98 16.34
C ASP A 42 -4.53 -5.79 16.62
N PHE A 43 -4.61 -4.75 15.78
CA PHE A 43 -3.87 -3.51 15.97
C PHE A 43 -4.21 -2.83 17.30
N LYS A 44 -5.49 -2.69 17.64
CA LYS A 44 -5.93 -2.06 18.90
C LYS A 44 -5.45 -2.84 20.12
N SER A 45 -5.41 -4.17 20.02
CA SER A 45 -4.86 -5.02 21.09
C SER A 45 -3.38 -4.74 21.32
N LEU A 46 -2.57 -4.73 20.25
CA LEU A 46 -1.14 -4.44 20.33
C LEU A 46 -0.85 -2.99 20.70
N PHE A 47 -1.69 -2.05 20.26
CA PHE A 47 -1.61 -0.65 20.68
C PHE A 47 -1.78 -0.51 22.18
N LYS A 48 -2.76 -1.21 22.77
CA LYS A 48 -2.97 -1.22 24.22
C LYS A 48 -1.78 -1.84 24.95
N GLU A 49 -1.20 -2.90 24.40
CA GLU A 49 0.01 -3.53 24.96
C GLU A 49 1.22 -2.59 24.92
N ALA A 50 1.47 -1.94 23.78
CA ALA A 50 2.62 -1.07 23.57
C ALA A 50 2.54 0.25 24.36
N THR A 51 1.35 0.85 24.45
CA THR A 51 1.16 2.17 25.08
C THR A 51 0.67 2.08 26.53
N GLY A 52 0.02 0.98 26.91
CA GLY A 52 -0.68 0.85 28.19
C GLY A 52 -2.05 1.56 28.26
N PHE A 53 -2.48 2.22 27.17
CA PHE A 53 -3.74 2.96 27.11
C PHE A 53 -4.78 2.25 26.27
N GLU A 54 -6.04 2.37 26.67
CA GLU A 54 -7.19 1.92 25.89
C GLU A 54 -8.01 3.13 25.44
N CYS A 55 -8.06 3.36 24.13
CA CYS A 55 -8.79 4.48 23.55
C CYS A 55 -9.97 3.99 22.71
N LYS A 56 -11.17 4.53 22.97
CA LYS A 56 -12.42 4.14 22.29
C LYS A 56 -12.61 4.88 20.95
N VAL A 57 -11.58 4.84 20.10
CA VAL A 57 -11.66 5.39 18.75
C VAL A 57 -12.24 4.32 17.83
N LEU A 58 -13.34 4.66 17.18
CA LEU A 58 -14.06 3.81 16.23
C LEU A 58 -14.01 4.49 14.85
N LEU A 59 -13.32 3.85 13.92
CA LEU A 59 -13.10 4.33 12.55
C LEU A 59 -13.21 3.16 11.59
N ASP A 60 -13.79 3.41 10.41
CA ASP A 60 -13.75 2.52 9.27
C ASP A 60 -13.72 3.31 7.94
N ILE A 61 -13.52 2.62 6.81
CA ILE A 61 -13.65 3.22 5.48
C ILE A 61 -14.99 2.82 4.86
N THR A 62 -15.68 3.79 4.25
CA THR A 62 -16.91 3.57 3.49
C THR A 62 -16.82 4.17 2.08
N GLY A 63 -17.73 3.78 1.20
CA GLY A 63 -17.73 4.17 -0.21
C GLY A 63 -17.14 3.07 -1.08
N SER A 64 -16.29 3.44 -2.03
CA SER A 64 -15.67 2.49 -2.95
C SER A 64 -14.69 1.56 -2.24
N PRO A 65 -14.61 0.27 -2.62
CA PRO A 65 -13.64 -0.65 -2.05
C PRO A 65 -12.20 -0.18 -2.28
N THR A 66 -11.36 -0.34 -1.27
CA THR A 66 -9.94 0.03 -1.27
C THR A 66 -9.06 -1.18 -0.96
N PRO A 67 -7.79 -1.19 -1.40
CA PRO A 67 -6.85 -2.27 -1.07
C PRO A 67 -6.65 -2.42 0.45
N LEU A 68 -6.49 -3.66 0.92
CA LEU A 68 -6.48 -3.97 2.37
C LEU A 68 -5.28 -3.35 3.09
N SER A 69 -4.09 -3.53 2.52
CA SER A 69 -2.82 -2.99 3.03
C SER A 69 -2.88 -1.46 3.17
N SER A 70 -3.31 -0.78 2.11
CA SER A 70 -3.51 0.68 2.08
C SER A 70 -4.52 1.15 3.14
N THR A 71 -5.65 0.46 3.24
CA THR A 71 -6.69 0.74 4.25
C THR A 71 -6.15 0.61 5.67
N TYR A 72 -5.45 -0.50 5.95
CA TYR A 72 -4.86 -0.76 7.25
C TYR A 72 -3.86 0.33 7.65
N ILE A 73 -2.90 0.65 6.77
CA ILE A 73 -1.86 1.65 7.03
C ILE A 73 -2.49 3.00 7.37
N TYR A 74 -3.45 3.43 6.56
CA TYR A 74 -4.13 4.72 6.75
C TYR A 74 -4.97 4.75 8.03
N LEU A 75 -5.82 3.74 8.25
CA LEU A 75 -6.71 3.71 9.42
C LEU A 75 -5.95 3.57 10.74
N SER A 76 -4.86 2.79 10.78
CA SER A 76 -4.06 2.60 12.00
C SER A 76 -3.36 3.87 12.44
N GLU A 77 -2.86 4.67 11.49
CA GLU A 77 -2.27 5.98 11.82
C GLU A 77 -3.33 6.99 12.23
N LEU A 78 -4.45 7.06 11.50
CA LEU A 78 -5.55 7.96 11.86
C LEU A 78 -6.13 7.62 13.23
N PHE A 79 -6.22 6.33 13.56
CA PHE A 79 -6.57 5.88 14.91
C PHE A 79 -5.58 6.41 15.94
N PHE A 80 -4.27 6.24 15.70
CA PHE A 80 -3.23 6.66 16.65
C PHE A 80 -3.25 8.17 16.86
N ARG A 81 -3.32 8.97 15.79
CA ARG A 81 -3.45 10.44 15.87
C ARG A 81 -4.65 10.85 16.70
N LYS A 82 -5.82 10.24 16.43
CA LYS A 82 -7.03 10.51 17.23
C LYS A 82 -6.89 10.03 18.67
N ALA A 83 -6.11 8.99 18.94
CA ALA A 83 -5.84 8.56 20.31
C ALA A 83 -4.99 9.60 21.05
N ILE A 84 -3.95 10.15 20.42
CA ILE A 84 -3.16 11.27 20.97
C ILE A 84 -4.05 12.46 21.27
N GLU A 85 -4.89 12.87 20.32
CA GLU A 85 -5.77 14.03 20.47
C GLU A 85 -6.90 13.82 21.49
N LYS A 86 -7.62 12.69 21.43
CA LYS A 86 -8.85 12.47 22.21
C LYS A 86 -8.61 11.79 23.56
N CYS A 87 -7.55 11.00 23.67
CA CYS A 87 -7.22 10.24 24.89
C CYS A 87 -5.98 10.81 25.61
N GLU A 88 -5.50 11.99 25.18
CA GLU A 88 -4.39 12.73 25.79
C GLU A 88 -3.13 11.87 26.02
N LEU A 89 -2.83 10.97 25.08
CA LEU A 89 -1.62 10.15 25.15
C LEU A 89 -0.39 11.07 25.06
N PRO A 90 0.51 11.06 26.06
CA PRO A 90 1.66 11.94 26.10
C PRO A 90 2.80 11.38 25.24
N LEU A 91 2.58 11.26 23.93
CA LEU A 91 3.56 10.76 22.97
C LEU A 91 3.89 11.83 21.93
N THR A 92 5.16 11.88 21.54
CA THR A 92 5.65 12.68 20.43
C THR A 92 5.29 12.03 19.08
N GLU A 93 5.37 12.81 18.00
CA GLU A 93 5.20 12.28 16.64
C GLU A 93 6.21 11.15 16.33
N GLU A 94 7.45 11.29 16.79
CA GLU A 94 8.49 10.28 16.55
C GLU A 94 8.15 8.96 17.24
N GLU A 95 7.75 9.01 18.52
CA GLU A 95 7.30 7.83 19.27
C GLU A 95 6.05 7.19 18.66
N MET A 96 5.13 7.99 18.11
CA MET A 96 3.98 7.47 17.36
C MET A 96 4.43 6.65 16.16
N TRP A 97 5.32 7.18 15.32
CA TRP A 97 5.81 6.48 14.14
C TRP A 97 6.59 5.21 14.48
N ASP A 98 7.41 5.26 15.54
CA ASP A 98 8.17 4.10 16.00
C ASP A 98 7.24 3.03 16.57
N THR A 99 6.22 3.41 17.32
CA THR A 99 5.20 2.48 17.84
C THR A 99 4.39 1.84 16.71
N LEU A 100 3.94 2.63 15.73
CA LEU A 100 3.26 2.11 14.54
C LEU A 100 4.13 1.08 13.83
N LYS A 101 5.42 1.37 13.62
CA LYS A 101 6.36 0.44 12.98
C LYS A 101 6.54 -0.86 13.78
N MET A 102 6.68 -0.76 15.10
CA MET A 102 6.78 -1.96 15.96
C MET A 102 5.53 -2.85 15.85
N ILE A 103 4.34 -2.25 15.89
CA ILE A 103 3.07 -2.99 15.76
C ILE A 103 2.95 -3.62 14.36
N ASP A 104 3.26 -2.86 13.30
CA ASP A 104 3.26 -3.32 11.91
C ASP A 104 4.16 -4.56 11.72
N ASP A 105 5.36 -4.53 12.29
CA ASP A 105 6.34 -5.63 12.20
C ASP A 105 5.88 -6.88 12.96
N VAL A 106 5.20 -6.73 14.10
CA VAL A 106 4.60 -7.85 14.85
C VAL A 106 3.44 -8.48 14.08
N LEU A 107 2.55 -7.66 13.50
CA LEU A 107 1.35 -8.15 12.81
C LEU A 107 1.65 -8.81 11.47
N TYR A 108 2.52 -8.20 10.67
CA TYR A 108 2.69 -8.58 9.27
C TYR A 108 4.10 -9.02 8.91
N ASN A 109 5.12 -8.48 9.57
CA ASN A 109 6.53 -8.61 9.20
C ASN A 109 6.74 -8.59 7.67
N SER A 110 6.23 -7.53 7.03
CA SER A 110 6.09 -7.47 5.58
C SER A 110 6.80 -6.25 5.00
N PRO A 111 7.69 -6.43 4.00
CA PRO A 111 8.30 -5.32 3.28
C PRO A 111 7.29 -4.35 2.67
N LEU A 112 6.12 -4.86 2.24
CA LEU A 112 5.02 -4.03 1.75
C LEU A 112 4.53 -3.06 2.82
N ILE A 113 4.24 -3.56 4.02
CA ILE A 113 3.71 -2.73 5.12
C ILE A 113 4.76 -1.69 5.54
N ARG A 114 6.03 -2.10 5.65
CA ARG A 114 7.14 -1.17 5.94
C ARG A 114 7.27 -0.09 4.86
N ALA A 115 7.18 -0.45 3.58
CA ALA A 115 7.23 0.51 2.47
C ALA A 115 6.07 1.52 2.54
N LEU A 116 4.83 1.03 2.71
CA LEU A 116 3.64 1.89 2.78
C LEU A 116 3.66 2.81 4.01
N ARG A 117 4.07 2.31 5.19
CA ARG A 117 4.23 3.11 6.41
C ARG A 117 5.29 4.19 6.23
N THR A 118 6.42 3.84 5.64
CA THR A 118 7.52 4.78 5.37
C THR A 118 7.09 5.86 4.39
N SER A 119 6.41 5.49 3.31
CA SER A 119 5.79 6.41 2.36
C SER A 119 4.82 7.36 3.05
N MET A 120 4.01 6.86 3.99
CA MET A 120 3.07 7.66 4.75
C MET A 120 3.73 8.64 5.71
N ARG A 121 4.78 8.20 6.44
CA ARG A 121 5.61 9.07 7.29
C ARG A 121 6.27 10.19 6.49
N MET A 122 6.73 9.89 5.28
CA MET A 122 7.40 10.87 4.39
C MET A 122 6.42 11.77 3.64
N GLY A 123 5.14 11.39 3.53
CA GLY A 123 4.12 12.14 2.79
C GLY A 123 4.34 12.15 1.27
N SER A 124 5.14 11.22 0.73
CA SER A 124 5.43 11.13 -0.71
C SER A 124 5.45 9.67 -1.20
N GLY A 125 5.30 9.48 -2.51
CA GLY A 125 5.70 8.21 -3.13
C GLY A 125 7.19 7.97 -2.91
N ILE A 126 7.59 6.71 -2.76
CA ILE A 126 8.99 6.32 -2.54
C ILE A 126 9.35 5.08 -3.36
N LEU A 127 10.62 4.98 -3.74
CA LEU A 127 11.28 3.69 -4.01
C LEU A 127 11.83 3.16 -2.70
N TYR A 128 11.37 1.98 -2.31
CA TYR A 128 11.74 1.33 -1.06
C TYR A 128 12.37 -0.04 -1.33
N ARG A 129 13.45 -0.34 -0.63
CA ARG A 129 14.02 -1.69 -0.55
C ARG A 129 14.36 -1.99 0.90
N ASP A 130 14.08 -3.20 1.38
CA ASP A 130 14.22 -3.52 2.80
C ASP A 130 15.68 -3.43 3.22
N GLY A 131 15.97 -2.69 4.30
CA GLY A 131 17.33 -2.45 4.78
C GLY A 131 18.09 -1.32 4.08
N GLU A 132 17.45 -0.57 3.19
CA GLU A 132 18.03 0.61 2.52
C GLU A 132 17.24 1.87 2.82
N ASP A 133 17.88 3.02 2.61
CA ASP A 133 17.21 4.31 2.76
C ASP A 133 16.19 4.51 1.62
N PRO A 134 14.95 4.94 1.94
CA PRO A 134 13.92 5.17 0.93
C PRO A 134 14.27 6.39 0.07
N ILE A 135 14.00 6.29 -1.24
CA ILE A 135 14.22 7.39 -2.18
C ILE A 135 12.87 8.04 -2.52
N PRO A 136 12.64 9.32 -2.18
CA PRO A 136 11.44 10.04 -2.57
C PRO A 136 11.31 10.13 -4.09
N VAL A 137 10.10 9.94 -4.60
CA VAL A 137 9.80 10.08 -6.03
C VAL A 137 8.58 10.98 -6.24
N SER A 138 8.61 11.73 -7.34
CA SER A 138 7.48 12.56 -7.76
C SER A 138 6.72 11.82 -8.86
N LEU A 139 5.53 11.32 -8.50
CA LEU A 139 4.61 10.65 -9.40
C LEU A 139 3.41 11.57 -9.70
N PRO A 140 2.79 11.44 -10.88
CA PRO A 140 1.60 12.20 -11.21
C PRO A 140 0.45 11.87 -10.26
N GLU A 141 -0.45 12.83 -10.06
CA GLU A 141 -1.67 12.58 -9.29
C GLU A 141 -2.57 11.57 -10.00
N MET A 142 -2.93 10.53 -9.27
CA MET A 142 -3.72 9.40 -9.77
C MET A 142 -4.93 9.18 -8.86
N SER A 143 -6.02 8.73 -9.46
CA SER A 143 -7.11 8.09 -8.76
C SER A 143 -7.26 6.64 -9.22
N ALA A 144 -7.91 5.80 -8.42
CA ALA A 144 -8.17 4.43 -8.81
C ALA A 144 -9.50 3.89 -8.29
N SER A 145 -10.01 2.88 -9.00
CA SER A 145 -11.10 2.02 -8.54
C SER A 145 -10.59 0.59 -8.37
N LEU A 146 -11.11 -0.12 -7.37
CA LEU A 146 -10.81 -1.54 -7.18
C LEU A 146 -11.70 -2.37 -8.11
N LEU A 147 -11.09 -3.27 -8.86
CA LEU A 147 -11.77 -4.15 -9.82
C LEU A 147 -12.08 -5.53 -9.21
N PHE A 148 -11.05 -6.17 -8.65
CA PHE A 148 -11.13 -7.51 -8.08
C PHE A 148 -9.92 -7.78 -7.18
N LYS A 149 -9.98 -8.90 -6.47
CA LYS A 149 -8.94 -9.34 -5.55
C LYS A 149 -8.80 -10.86 -5.57
N TYR A 150 -7.56 -11.34 -5.65
CA TYR A 150 -7.24 -12.76 -5.68
C TYR A 150 -6.14 -13.10 -4.67
N PRO A 151 -6.21 -14.24 -3.97
CA PRO A 151 -5.14 -14.68 -3.08
C PRO A 151 -3.86 -14.97 -3.87
N ILE A 152 -2.70 -14.59 -3.34
CA ILE A 152 -1.40 -14.92 -3.93
C ILE A 152 -1.03 -16.36 -3.53
N PRO A 153 -0.66 -17.24 -4.47
CA PRO A 153 -0.12 -18.55 -4.16
C PRO A 153 1.14 -18.46 -3.26
N ASN A 154 1.31 -19.42 -2.34
CA ASN A 154 2.42 -19.41 -1.37
C ASN A 154 3.82 -19.41 -2.00
N SER A 155 3.95 -19.87 -3.24
CA SER A 155 5.21 -19.95 -3.98
C SER A 155 5.00 -19.58 -5.44
N PRO A 156 5.91 -18.79 -6.04
CA PRO A 156 5.92 -18.58 -7.48
C PRO A 156 6.24 -19.91 -8.18
N LEU A 157 5.73 -20.06 -9.40
CA LEU A 157 5.83 -21.28 -10.20
C LEU A 157 7.20 -21.41 -10.87
N PHE A 158 7.76 -20.29 -11.30
CA PHE A 158 9.04 -20.22 -11.99
C PHE A 158 9.72 -18.92 -11.60
N ILE A 159 10.98 -19.01 -11.19
CA ILE A 159 11.84 -17.85 -10.94
C ILE A 159 13.18 -18.11 -11.62
N ASP A 160 13.64 -17.16 -12.42
CA ASP A 160 15.01 -17.07 -12.87
C ASP A 160 15.59 -15.68 -12.55
N ASN A 161 16.91 -15.55 -12.68
CA ASN A 161 17.60 -14.29 -12.37
C ASN A 161 17.15 -13.14 -13.30
N SER A 162 16.83 -13.43 -14.56
CA SER A 162 16.38 -12.41 -15.52
C SER A 162 15.04 -11.80 -15.10
N LEU A 163 14.11 -12.63 -14.63
CA LEU A 163 12.83 -12.18 -14.07
C LEU A 163 13.02 -11.37 -12.79
N ILE A 164 13.94 -11.81 -11.90
CA ILE A 164 14.28 -11.04 -10.70
C ILE A 164 14.83 -9.66 -11.07
N HIS A 165 15.76 -9.60 -12.02
CA HIS A 165 16.35 -8.33 -12.48
C HIS A 165 15.31 -7.43 -13.13
N LEU A 166 14.41 -7.98 -13.95
CA LEU A 166 13.33 -7.23 -14.58
C LEU A 166 12.37 -6.67 -13.53
N LEU A 167 12.00 -7.45 -12.52
CA LEU A 167 11.21 -6.94 -11.40
C LEU A 167 11.91 -5.83 -10.62
N GLY A 168 13.24 -5.91 -10.50
CA GLY A 168 14.03 -4.89 -9.80
C GLY A 168 14.09 -3.57 -10.56
N ILE A 169 14.18 -3.60 -11.89
CA ILE A 169 14.30 -2.38 -12.69
C ILE A 169 12.95 -1.70 -12.95
N LEU A 170 11.84 -2.44 -13.03
CA LEU A 170 10.53 -1.87 -13.36
C LEU A 170 10.07 -0.73 -12.43
N PRO A 171 10.15 -0.84 -11.09
CA PRO A 171 9.87 0.26 -10.18
C PRO A 171 10.68 1.53 -10.50
N VAL A 172 11.97 1.35 -10.81
CA VAL A 172 12.90 2.45 -11.10
C VAL A 172 12.56 3.09 -12.44
N GLU A 173 12.43 2.28 -13.48
CA GLU A 173 12.09 2.73 -14.84
C GLU A 173 10.77 3.50 -14.85
N PHE A 174 9.76 3.03 -14.11
CA PHE A 174 8.49 3.74 -14.01
C PHE A 174 8.63 5.06 -13.25
N ALA A 175 9.41 5.11 -12.17
CA ALA A 175 9.64 6.34 -11.43
C ALA A 175 10.30 7.42 -12.31
N GLU A 176 11.20 7.04 -13.21
CA GLU A 176 11.88 7.94 -14.13
C GLU A 176 10.97 8.36 -15.31
N THR A 177 10.44 7.37 -16.04
CA THR A 177 9.75 7.57 -17.32
C THR A 177 8.27 7.90 -17.17
N LYS A 178 7.62 7.43 -16.11
CA LYS A 178 6.15 7.39 -15.94
C LYS A 178 5.41 6.69 -17.09
N ASP A 179 6.06 5.76 -17.78
CA ASP A 179 5.45 5.03 -18.89
C ASP A 179 4.40 4.02 -18.39
N LEU A 180 3.13 4.25 -18.75
CA LEU A 180 2.02 3.35 -18.43
C LEU A 180 2.12 1.99 -19.12
N GLY A 181 2.90 1.88 -20.21
CA GLY A 181 3.23 0.61 -20.84
C GLY A 181 3.84 -0.39 -19.86
N LEU A 182 4.57 0.10 -18.86
CA LEU A 182 5.17 -0.74 -17.81
C LEU A 182 4.14 -1.41 -16.90
N PHE A 183 2.89 -0.92 -16.86
CA PHE A 183 1.81 -1.64 -16.18
C PHE A 183 1.57 -2.99 -16.83
N ASN A 184 1.50 -3.02 -18.17
CA ASN A 184 1.31 -4.26 -18.92
C ASN A 184 2.51 -5.22 -18.74
N VAL A 185 3.72 -4.69 -18.64
CA VAL A 185 4.92 -5.50 -18.38
C VAL A 185 4.83 -6.18 -17.01
N GLU A 186 4.57 -5.43 -15.94
CA GLU A 186 4.46 -6.02 -14.59
C GLU A 186 3.24 -6.96 -14.47
N ASN A 187 2.11 -6.64 -15.11
CA ASN A 187 0.95 -7.55 -15.20
C ASN A 187 1.32 -8.88 -15.87
N GLY A 188 2.16 -8.83 -16.91
CA GLY A 188 2.72 -10.04 -17.56
C GLY A 188 3.62 -10.85 -16.62
N LEU A 189 4.36 -10.19 -15.75
CA LEU A 189 5.19 -10.86 -14.73
C LEU A 189 4.37 -11.53 -13.64
N TRP A 190 3.27 -10.91 -13.20
CA TRP A 190 2.31 -11.57 -12.31
C TRP A 190 1.79 -12.89 -12.90
N ASN A 191 1.49 -12.93 -14.19
CA ASN A 191 1.08 -14.16 -14.86
C ASN A 191 2.22 -15.18 -14.96
N SER A 192 3.43 -14.74 -15.31
CA SER A 192 4.60 -15.62 -15.42
C SER A 192 4.99 -16.26 -14.09
N LEU A 193 4.96 -15.48 -13.01
CA LEU A 193 5.39 -15.91 -11.67
C LEU A 193 4.27 -16.66 -10.93
N TYR A 194 3.03 -16.20 -11.02
CA TYR A 194 1.93 -16.66 -10.18
C TYR A 194 0.70 -17.18 -10.95
N LYS A 195 0.71 -17.19 -12.28
CA LYS A 195 -0.47 -17.49 -13.16
C LYS A 195 -1.68 -16.61 -12.88
N ILE A 196 -1.43 -15.41 -12.37
CA ILE A 196 -2.45 -14.39 -12.18
C ILE A 196 -2.42 -13.49 -13.41
N SER A 197 -3.37 -13.72 -14.31
CA SER A 197 -3.53 -12.94 -15.53
C SER A 197 -4.69 -11.97 -15.41
N ILE A 198 -4.56 -10.82 -16.05
CA ILE A 198 -5.66 -9.88 -16.26
C ILE A 198 -5.77 -9.53 -17.74
N PRO A 199 -6.95 -9.10 -18.22
CA PRO A 199 -7.07 -8.59 -19.57
C PRO A 199 -6.09 -7.43 -19.80
N SER A 200 -5.42 -7.43 -20.96
CA SER A 200 -4.59 -6.30 -21.40
C SER A 200 -5.51 -5.13 -21.77
N LYS A 201 -5.92 -4.38 -20.75
CA LYS A 201 -6.65 -3.12 -20.88
C LYS A 201 -5.77 -1.99 -20.40
N ASP A 202 -5.86 -0.86 -21.09
CA ASP A 202 -5.14 0.34 -20.70
C ASP A 202 -5.51 0.71 -19.26
N ARG A 203 -4.49 1.09 -18.48
CA ARG A 203 -4.60 1.58 -17.09
C ARG A 203 -5.07 0.54 -16.06
N TRP A 204 -5.29 -0.71 -16.46
CA TRP A 204 -5.54 -1.80 -15.52
C TRP A 204 -4.21 -2.32 -14.97
N LYS A 205 -4.17 -2.56 -13.66
CA LYS A 205 -2.93 -2.92 -12.98
C LYS A 205 -3.17 -3.87 -11.82
N LEU A 206 -2.32 -4.88 -11.75
CA LEU A 206 -2.18 -5.76 -10.59
C LEU A 206 -1.17 -5.16 -9.60
N ILE A 207 -1.56 -5.14 -8.33
CA ILE A 207 -0.74 -4.60 -7.24
C ILE A 207 -0.64 -5.61 -6.10
N TRP A 208 0.46 -5.54 -5.35
CA TRP A 208 0.63 -6.37 -4.16
C TRP A 208 -0.18 -5.81 -2.99
N ASP A 209 -1.05 -6.65 -2.42
CA ASP A 209 -1.96 -6.31 -1.33
C ASP A 209 -1.96 -7.39 -0.22
N LEU A 210 -0.85 -7.46 0.52
CA LEU A 210 -0.57 -8.47 1.56
C LEU A 210 -0.60 -9.91 1.01
N LYS A 211 -1.56 -10.72 1.45
CA LYS A 211 -1.75 -12.12 1.00
C LYS A 211 -2.50 -12.20 -0.33
N TYR A 212 -2.72 -11.07 -0.97
CA TYR A 212 -3.53 -10.96 -2.16
C TYR A 212 -2.85 -10.10 -3.22
N VAL A 213 -3.28 -10.30 -4.44
CA VAL A 213 -3.08 -9.39 -5.55
C VAL A 213 -4.41 -8.71 -5.81
N THR A 214 -4.38 -7.40 -5.95
CA THR A 214 -5.58 -6.59 -6.20
C THR A 214 -5.48 -6.01 -7.60
N GLY A 215 -6.54 -6.11 -8.37
CA GLY A 215 -6.67 -5.44 -9.65
C GLY A 215 -7.28 -4.05 -9.43
N ILE A 216 -6.63 -3.03 -9.97
CA ILE A 216 -7.11 -1.65 -9.95
C ILE A 216 -7.20 -1.08 -11.36
N GLU A 217 -8.11 -0.13 -11.56
CA GLU A 217 -8.14 0.72 -12.75
C GLU A 217 -7.69 2.12 -12.36
N VAL A 218 -6.61 2.59 -12.97
CA VAL A 218 -6.00 3.89 -12.67
C VAL A 218 -6.55 4.96 -13.60
N SER A 219 -6.82 6.14 -13.06
CA SER A 219 -7.21 7.34 -13.80
C SER A 219 -6.27 8.48 -13.44
N PHE A 220 -5.90 9.30 -14.42
CA PHE A 220 -5.05 10.48 -14.20
C PHE A 220 -5.93 11.71 -14.13
N TYR A 221 -5.62 12.64 -13.22
CA TYR A 221 -6.44 13.85 -13.03
C TYR A 221 -6.59 14.70 -14.30
N PHE A 222 -5.61 14.65 -15.22
CA PHE A 222 -5.68 15.34 -16.51
C PHE A 222 -6.84 14.87 -17.42
N ASP A 223 -7.34 13.64 -17.24
CA ASP A 223 -8.45 13.12 -18.06
C ASP A 223 -9.83 13.57 -17.56
N ASN A 224 -9.93 13.95 -16.28
CA ASN A 224 -11.22 14.33 -15.68
C ASN A 224 -11.64 15.76 -16.02
N GLN A 225 -10.71 16.63 -16.47
CA GLN A 225 -11.04 17.97 -16.96
C GLN A 225 -11.51 18.01 -18.42
N GLN A 226 -11.34 16.94 -19.19
CA GLN A 226 -11.85 16.86 -20.56
C GLN A 226 -13.29 16.32 -20.66
N LYS A 227 -13.88 15.89 -19.53
CA LYS A 227 -15.25 15.37 -19.45
C LYS A 227 -16.24 16.28 -18.72
N SER A 228 -15.82 17.50 -18.34
CA SER A 228 -16.67 18.53 -17.73
C SER A 228 -17.05 19.62 -18.72
#